data_AF-A0A3N5VC72-F1
#
_entry.id   AF-A0A3N5VC72-F1
#
_cell.length_a   1.000
_cell.length_b   1.000
_cell.length_c   1.000
_cell.angle_alpha   90.00
_cell.angle_beta   90.00
_cell.angle_gamma   90.00
#
_symmetry.space_group_name_H-M   'P 1'
#
loop_
_entity.id
_entity.type
_entity.pdbx_description
1 polymer ?
#
loop_
_entity_poly.entity_id
_entity_poly.type
_entity_poly.pdbx_seq_one_letter_code
_entity_poly.pdbx_strand_id
1 'polypeptide(L)'
;MKATFQIPDELYREVKAESAREGRSVRDVAISLFQQWLRQKKQPSPLASPVDWQNFQPPLSHLLPDKVKDHSTDTIRKSITRQWNEPS
;
A
#
# COMPACT_ATOMS: atom_id res chain seq x y z
N MET A 1 8.93 -14.04 27.97
CA MET A 1 7.72 -13.60 28.72
C MET A 1 6.55 -14.52 28.39
N LYS A 2 5.63 -14.74 29.34
CA LYS A 2 4.36 -15.44 29.11
C LYS A 2 3.23 -14.42 29.13
N ALA A 3 2.37 -14.47 28.13
CA ALA A 3 1.12 -13.73 28.08
C ALA A 3 -0.04 -14.71 28.01
N THR A 4 -1.16 -14.37 28.65
CA THR A 4 -2.39 -15.16 28.62
C THR A 4 -3.52 -14.25 28.18
N PHE A 5 -4.23 -14.65 27.15
CA PHE A 5 -5.39 -13.97 26.61
C PHE A 5 -6.46 -15.02 26.30
N GLN A 6 -7.72 -14.60 26.37
CA GLN A 6 -8.85 -15.47 26.04
C GLN A 6 -9.12 -15.38 24.54
N ILE A 7 -9.47 -16.51 23.93
CA ILE A 7 -9.89 -16.58 22.53
C ILE A 7 -11.28 -17.21 22.46
N PRO A 8 -12.12 -16.81 21.49
CA PRO A 8 -13.38 -17.48 21.25
C PRO A 8 -13.17 -18.97 20.95
N ASP A 9 -14.09 -19.82 21.43
CA ASP A 9 -14.01 -21.27 21.26
C ASP A 9 -13.96 -21.70 19.79
N GLU A 10 -14.67 -20.99 18.92
CA GLU A 10 -14.68 -21.22 17.47
C GLU A 10 -13.27 -21.06 16.89
N LEU A 11 -12.60 -19.95 17.23
CA LEU A 11 -11.23 -19.69 16.78
C LEU A 11 -10.25 -20.73 17.35
N TYR A 12 -10.42 -21.14 18.61
CA TYR A 12 -9.60 -22.19 19.19
C TYR A 12 -9.72 -23.52 18.42
N ARG A 13 -10.94 -23.90 18.00
CA ARG A 13 -11.19 -25.13 17.24
C ARG A 13 -10.47 -25.12 15.89
N GLU A 14 -10.50 -24.00 15.19
CA GLU A 14 -9.81 -23.85 13.91
C GLU A 14 -8.29 -23.95 14.07
N VAL A 15 -7.72 -23.22 15.04
CA VAL A 15 -6.26 -23.29 15.31
C VAL A 15 -5.85 -24.69 15.76
N LYS A 16 -6.71 -25.39 16.51
CA LYS A 16 -6.47 -26.78 16.91
C LYS A 16 -6.49 -27.74 15.71
N ALA A 17 -7.38 -27.52 14.74
CA ALA A 17 -7.41 -28.31 13.50
C ALA A 17 -6.13 -28.09 12.67
N GLU A 18 -5.68 -26.84 12.48
CA GLU A 18 -4.42 -26.55 11.80
C GLU A 18 -3.20 -27.12 12.54
N SER A 19 -3.20 -27.04 13.87
CA SER A 19 -2.18 -27.67 14.72
C SER A 19 -2.09 -29.18 14.52
N ALA A 20 -3.23 -29.87 14.42
CA ALA A 20 -3.25 -31.30 14.13
C ALA A 20 -2.74 -31.60 12.71
N ARG A 21 -3.09 -30.76 11.73
CA ARG A 21 -2.68 -30.90 10.33
C ARG A 21 -1.17 -30.74 10.14
N GLU A 22 -0.55 -29.85 10.88
CA GLU A 22 0.88 -29.55 10.79
C GLU A 22 1.75 -30.39 11.74
N GLY A 23 1.14 -31.16 12.64
CA GLY A 23 1.87 -31.93 13.66
C GLY A 23 2.61 -31.05 14.68
N ARG A 24 2.14 -29.83 14.91
CA ARG A 24 2.76 -28.83 15.80
C ARG A 24 1.87 -28.54 16.99
N SER A 25 2.43 -27.97 18.06
CA SER A 25 1.61 -27.54 19.20
C SER A 25 0.72 -26.36 18.84
N VAL A 26 -0.47 -26.25 19.45
CA VAL A 26 -1.39 -25.12 19.24
C VAL A 26 -0.70 -23.78 19.52
N ARG A 27 0.20 -23.74 20.50
CA ARG A 27 0.99 -22.54 20.81
C ARG A 27 1.88 -22.14 19.63
N ASP A 28 2.62 -23.08 19.06
CA ASP A 28 3.58 -22.78 17.99
C ASP A 28 2.87 -22.31 16.72
N VAL A 29 1.74 -22.95 16.40
CA VAL A 29 0.88 -22.52 15.28
C VAL A 29 0.33 -21.12 15.52
N ALA A 30 -0.23 -20.86 16.71
CA ALA A 30 -0.74 -19.53 17.05
C ALA A 30 0.35 -18.45 16.95
N ILE A 31 1.55 -18.72 17.47
CA ILE A 31 2.69 -17.79 17.35
C ILE A 31 3.03 -17.53 15.88
N SER A 32 3.09 -18.58 15.06
CA SER A 32 3.39 -18.46 13.63
C SER A 32 2.36 -17.61 12.90
N LEU A 33 1.06 -17.83 13.17
CA LEU A 33 -0.04 -17.05 12.61
C LEU A 33 0.06 -15.57 13.00
N PHE A 34 0.33 -15.26 14.27
CA PHE A 34 0.53 -13.87 14.70
C PHE A 34 1.74 -13.21 14.04
N GLN A 35 2.86 -13.91 13.92
CA GLN A 35 4.05 -13.40 13.25
C GLN A 35 3.77 -13.13 11.76
N GLN A 36 3.05 -14.02 11.09
CA GLN A 36 2.65 -13.84 9.69
C GLN A 36 1.74 -12.63 9.52
N TRP A 37 0.72 -12.49 10.37
CA TRP A 37 -0.17 -11.33 10.35
C TRP A 37 0.59 -10.00 10.57
N LEU A 38 1.53 -9.97 11.52
CA LEU A 38 2.37 -8.80 11.75
C LEU A 38 3.27 -8.48 10.56
N ARG A 39 3.84 -9.50 9.89
CA ARG A 39 4.63 -9.30 8.66
C ARG A 39 3.79 -8.70 7.54
N GLN A 40 2.58 -9.22 7.33
CA GLN A 40 1.66 -8.70 6.32
C GLN A 40 1.28 -7.24 6.59
N LYS A 41 1.01 -6.88 7.85
CA LYS A 41 0.74 -5.47 8.22
C LYS A 41 1.94 -4.54 8.03
N LYS A 42 3.16 -5.04 8.20
CA LYS A 42 4.39 -4.24 8.02
C LYS A 42 4.81 -4.14 6.57
N GLN A 43 4.28 -5.00 5.70
CA GLN A 43 4.62 -4.97 4.28
C GLN A 43 3.93 -3.73 3.68
N PRO A 44 4.70 -2.74 3.19
CA PRO A 44 4.11 -1.59 2.54
C PRO A 44 3.30 -2.09 1.34
N SER A 45 2.05 -1.65 1.23
CA SER A 45 1.24 -1.94 0.05
C SER A 45 2.02 -1.45 -1.17
N PRO A 46 2.20 -2.28 -2.22
CA PRO A 46 2.88 -1.84 -3.44
C PRO A 46 2.17 -0.68 -4.15
N LEU A 47 0.93 -0.36 -3.76
CA LEU A 47 0.15 0.78 -4.27
C LEU A 47 0.37 2.08 -3.48
N ALA A 48 1.14 2.04 -2.40
CA ALA A 48 1.42 3.19 -1.54
C ALA A 48 2.93 3.34 -1.34
N SER A 49 3.69 3.39 -2.44
CA SER A 49 4.96 4.12 -2.39
C SER A 49 4.61 5.56 -1.97
N PRO A 50 5.21 6.10 -0.89
CA PRO A 50 5.06 7.51 -0.58
C PRO A 50 5.45 8.31 -1.81
N VAL A 51 4.51 9.08 -2.36
CA VAL A 51 4.84 9.99 -3.46
C VAL A 51 5.86 10.96 -2.89
N ASP A 52 7.07 10.93 -3.44
CA ASP A 52 8.09 11.93 -3.12
C ASP A 52 7.66 13.24 -3.78
N TRP A 53 6.88 14.03 -3.05
CA TRP A 53 6.38 15.32 -3.52
C TRP A 53 7.50 16.34 -3.80
N GLN A 54 8.71 16.15 -3.27
CA GLN A 54 9.83 17.05 -3.56
C GLN A 54 10.38 16.79 -4.95
N ASN A 55 10.40 15.53 -5.39
CA ASN A 55 10.94 15.13 -6.69
C ASN A 55 9.86 14.65 -7.68
N PHE A 56 8.59 14.82 -7.33
CA PHE A 56 7.49 14.41 -8.19
C PHE A 56 7.50 15.22 -9.48
N GLN A 57 7.74 14.54 -10.59
CA GLN A 57 7.63 15.11 -11.93
C GLN A 57 6.22 14.79 -12.47
N PRO A 58 5.31 15.78 -12.56
CA PRO A 58 3.99 15.55 -13.12
C PRO A 58 4.13 15.05 -14.57
N PRO A 59 3.34 14.06 -15.01
CA PRO A 59 3.46 13.50 -16.36
C PRO A 59 3.24 14.54 -17.46
N LEU A 60 2.56 15.65 -17.14
CA LEU A 60 2.24 16.74 -18.06
C LEU A 60 3.12 17.98 -17.86
N SER A 61 4.19 17.90 -17.05
CA SER A 61 5.07 19.07 -16.80
C SER A 61 5.71 19.61 -18.08
N HIS A 62 6.03 18.72 -19.03
CA HIS A 62 6.60 19.06 -20.34
C HIS A 62 5.64 19.83 -21.27
N LEU A 63 4.34 19.90 -20.95
CA LEU A 63 3.34 20.67 -21.71
C LEU A 63 3.13 22.09 -21.16
N LEU A 64 3.90 22.47 -20.15
CA LEU A 64 3.90 23.81 -19.58
C LEU A 64 5.16 24.55 -20.04
N PRO A 65 5.05 25.81 -20.47
CA PRO A 65 6.22 26.62 -20.79
C PRO A 65 7.05 26.89 -19.52
N ASP A 66 8.38 26.83 -19.62
CA ASP A 66 9.33 27.07 -18.50
C ASP A 66 9.14 28.42 -17.78
N LYS A 67 8.47 29.38 -18.43
CA LYS A 67 8.19 30.72 -17.90
C LYS A 67 6.73 31.10 -18.12
N VAL A 68 5.85 30.63 -17.24
CA VAL A 68 4.46 31.08 -17.18
C VAL A 68 4.42 32.44 -16.48
N LYS A 69 4.16 33.51 -17.24
CA LYS A 69 3.99 34.87 -16.68
C LYS A 69 2.60 35.10 -16.07
N ASP A 70 1.63 34.28 -16.43
CA ASP A 70 0.23 34.40 -16.03
C ASP A 70 -0.28 33.05 -15.53
N HIS A 71 -0.55 32.95 -14.23
CA HIS A 71 -1.03 31.75 -13.56
C HIS A 71 -2.55 31.57 -13.67
N SER A 72 -3.20 32.21 -14.65
CA SER A 72 -4.62 31.97 -14.94
C SER A 72 -4.87 30.54 -15.41
N THR A 73 -5.93 29.93 -14.87
CA THR A 73 -6.38 28.58 -15.21
C THR A 73 -6.73 28.43 -16.70
N ASP A 74 -7.21 29.50 -17.33
CA ASP A 74 -7.52 29.52 -18.77
C ASP A 74 -6.26 29.47 -19.64
N THR A 75 -5.20 30.15 -19.21
CA THR A 75 -3.91 30.18 -19.92
C THR A 75 -3.23 28.82 -19.87
N ILE A 76 -3.25 28.16 -18.70
CA ILE A 76 -2.74 26.80 -18.50
C ILE A 76 -3.54 25.78 -19.34
N ARG A 77 -4.87 25.88 -19.35
CA ARG A 77 -5.71 24.97 -20.15
C ARG A 77 -5.39 25.08 -21.64
N LYS A 78 -5.22 26.30 -22.15
CA LYS A 78 -4.88 26.56 -23.55
C LYS A 78 -3.50 26.02 -23.94
N SER A 79 -2.50 26.09 -23.06
CA SER A 79 -1.16 25.56 -23.35
C SER A 79 -1.17 24.04 -23.44
N ILE A 80 -1.86 23.36 -22.51
CA ILE A 80 -1.99 21.89 -22.51
C ILE A 80 -2.66 21.42 -23.80
N THR A 81 -3.81 21.99 -24.18
CA THR A 81 -4.51 21.60 -25.41
C THR A 81 -3.72 21.88 -26.69
N ARG A 82 -2.79 22.84 -26.66
CA ARG A 82 -2.01 23.24 -27.82
C ARG A 82 -0.79 22.36 -28.07
N GLN A 83 -0.19 21.84 -26.99
CA GLN A 83 1.02 21.00 -27.05
C GLN A 83 0.72 19.50 -26.95
N TRP A 84 -0.55 19.13 -26.78
CA TRP A 84 -1.00 17.74 -26.76
C TRP A 84 -0.91 17.12 -28.16
N ASN A 85 0.13 16.32 -28.39
CA ASN A 85 0.19 15.40 -29.53
C ASN A 85 -0.11 13.99 -29.00
N GLU A 86 -1.24 13.41 -29.40
CA GLU A 86 -1.50 11.98 -29.19
C GLU A 86 -0.51 11.17 -30.04
N PRO A 87 0.24 10.22 -29.45
CA PRO A 87 0.87 9.19 -30.25
C PRO A 87 -0.20 8.16 -30.64
N SER A 88 -0.47 8.05 -31.95
CA SER A 88 -1.23 6.93 -32.53
C SER A 88 -0.48 5.61 -32.40
#